data_AF-A0A6N3CDY9-F1
#
_entry.id   AF-A0A6N3CDY9-F1
#
_cell.length_a   1.000
_cell.length_b   1.000
_cell.length_c   1.000
_cell.angle_alpha   90.00
_cell.angle_beta   90.00
_cell.angle_gamma   90.00
#
_symmetry.space_group_name_H-M   'P 1'
#
loop_
_entity.id
_entity.type
_entity.pdbx_description
1 polymer ?
#
loop_
_entity_poly.entity_id
_entity_poly.type
_entity_poly.pdbx_seq_one_letter_code
_entity_poly.pdbx_strand_id
1 'polypeptide(L)'
;MWIRAYYQDLLERSENKRKKDLLELLADEKKYAPCFEGLDQLTESVFKRIFSKKYLGNTKTFEQEMQSHVISTAKKFCPDVEKEMDDTTVLQQLWIEEYAQELSLKGKLHFCLKEENGSTQEINTECYRFGTTLNSQTLEHAEIKEVQNIQKIVIFENKANYISAPYKDGILYLFSHGYFSPKECRFLKQLHQVLKNQTSCEVQYFHSGDLDYGGIKIFQYIRKTIFPELEPLQMDVETYEAYQEFTEVIDPETLEKLKRVQDENPKLQELIKRLIETGKGIEQECFLIEKRGNHI
;
A
#
# COMPACT_ATOMS: atom_id res chain seq x y z
N MET A 1 -6.82 -13.28 12.95
CA MET A 1 -7.87 -12.58 13.75
C MET A 1 -9.13 -12.27 12.95
N TRP A 2 -9.03 -11.86 11.67
CA TRP A 2 -10.20 -11.54 10.82
C TRP A 2 -11.02 -12.75 10.37
N ILE A 3 -10.38 -13.91 10.14
CA ILE A 3 -11.06 -15.16 9.76
C ILE A 3 -12.04 -15.59 10.86
N ARG A 4 -11.65 -15.42 12.13
CA ARG A 4 -12.55 -15.64 13.27
C ARG A 4 -13.79 -14.74 13.23
N ALA A 5 -13.62 -13.46 12.93
CA ALA A 5 -14.74 -12.52 12.81
C ALA A 5 -15.69 -12.92 11.67
N TYR A 6 -15.15 -13.37 10.54
CA TYR A 6 -15.95 -13.93 9.45
C TYR A 6 -16.77 -15.14 9.89
N TYR A 7 -16.17 -16.10 10.61
CA TYR A 7 -16.91 -17.27 11.10
C TYR A 7 -17.96 -16.93 12.17
N GLN A 8 -17.73 -15.87 12.96
CA GLN A 8 -18.74 -15.35 13.90
C GLN A 8 -19.95 -14.77 13.14
N ASP A 9 -19.73 -13.93 12.13
CA ASP A 9 -20.81 -13.43 11.25
C ASP A 9 -21.56 -14.58 10.57
N LEU A 10 -20.83 -15.59 10.09
CA LEU A 10 -21.42 -16.77 9.45
C LEU A 10 -22.33 -17.55 10.42
N LEU A 11 -21.91 -17.69 11.67
CA LEU A 11 -22.71 -18.34 12.73
C LEU A 11 -23.98 -17.55 13.04
N GLU A 12 -23.87 -16.24 13.29
CA GLU A 12 -25.02 -15.37 13.59
C GLU A 12 -26.05 -15.36 12.44
N ARG A 13 -25.57 -15.34 11.19
CA ARG A 13 -26.42 -15.43 10.00
C ARG A 13 -27.10 -16.79 9.85
N SER A 14 -26.52 -17.85 10.42
CA SER A 14 -27.10 -19.19 10.38
C SER A 14 -28.28 -19.33 11.34
N GLU A 15 -28.23 -18.69 12.51
CA GLU A 15 -29.24 -18.82 13.57
C GLU A 15 -30.65 -18.35 13.13
N ASN A 16 -30.72 -17.43 12.16
CA ASN A 16 -31.97 -16.82 11.70
C ASN A 16 -32.44 -17.30 10.31
N LYS A 17 -31.82 -18.37 9.76
CA LYS A 17 -32.11 -18.84 8.40
C LYS A 17 -33.08 -20.01 8.34
N ARG A 18 -33.84 -20.08 7.23
CA ARG A 18 -34.67 -21.25 6.90
C ARG A 18 -33.77 -22.45 6.56
N LYS A 19 -34.27 -23.67 6.76
CA LYS A 19 -33.53 -24.93 6.55
C LYS A 19 -32.83 -25.04 5.19
N LYS A 20 -33.46 -24.57 4.10
CA LYS A 20 -32.85 -24.58 2.75
C LYS A 20 -31.63 -23.65 2.68
N ASP A 21 -31.77 -22.43 3.19
CA ASP A 21 -30.74 -21.40 3.18
C ASP A 21 -29.54 -21.75 4.10
N LEU A 22 -29.79 -22.61 5.11
CA LEU A 22 -28.76 -23.22 5.97
C LEU A 22 -27.94 -24.30 5.25
N LEU A 23 -28.59 -25.17 4.46
CA LEU A 23 -27.89 -26.22 3.72
C LEU A 23 -26.96 -25.65 2.65
N GLU A 24 -27.37 -24.58 1.97
CA GLU A 24 -26.53 -23.86 1.02
C GLU A 24 -25.32 -23.22 1.72
N LEU A 25 -25.53 -22.57 2.86
CA LEU A 25 -24.46 -21.96 3.65
C LEU A 25 -23.45 -23.00 4.16
N LEU A 26 -23.90 -24.19 4.57
CA LEU A 26 -23.02 -25.30 4.97
C LEU A 26 -22.25 -25.88 3.78
N ALA A 27 -22.83 -25.89 2.58
CA ALA A 27 -22.13 -26.34 1.38
C ALA A 27 -21.01 -25.37 0.98
N ASP A 28 -21.30 -24.06 1.03
CA ASP A 28 -20.30 -23.01 0.82
C ASP A 28 -19.19 -23.09 1.87
N GLU A 29 -19.54 -23.23 3.15
CA GLU A 29 -18.56 -23.36 4.24
C GLU A 29 -17.62 -24.54 3.98
N LYS A 30 -18.14 -25.73 3.66
CA LYS A 30 -17.31 -26.90 3.33
C LYS A 30 -16.38 -26.67 2.14
N LYS A 31 -16.82 -25.88 1.16
CA LYS A 31 -16.01 -25.54 -0.02
C LYS A 31 -14.86 -24.60 0.36
N TYR A 32 -15.13 -23.58 1.16
CA TYR A 32 -14.16 -22.51 1.45
C TYR A 32 -13.29 -22.76 2.68
N ALA A 33 -13.71 -23.61 3.62
CA ALA A 33 -13.00 -23.88 4.87
C ALA A 33 -11.52 -24.26 4.69
N PRO A 34 -11.14 -25.18 3.75
CA PRO A 34 -9.73 -25.50 3.55
C PRO A 34 -8.89 -24.29 3.12
N CYS A 35 -9.48 -23.35 2.39
CA CYS A 35 -8.80 -22.12 1.97
C CYS A 35 -8.58 -21.18 3.17
N PHE A 36 -9.60 -20.97 4.00
CA PHE A 36 -9.47 -20.10 5.18
C PHE A 36 -8.55 -20.71 6.25
N GLU A 37 -8.61 -22.02 6.48
CA GLU A 37 -7.65 -22.73 7.34
C GLU A 37 -6.22 -22.56 6.84
N GLY A 38 -6.00 -22.67 5.52
CA GLY A 38 -4.70 -22.45 4.92
C GLY A 38 -4.17 -21.04 5.14
N LEU A 39 -5.04 -20.03 5.01
CA LEU A 39 -4.70 -18.62 5.27
C LEU A 39 -4.36 -18.38 6.75
N ASP A 40 -5.11 -18.98 7.68
CA ASP A 40 -4.88 -18.81 9.13
C ASP A 40 -3.56 -19.45 9.60
N GLN A 41 -3.03 -20.42 8.85
CA GLN A 41 -1.76 -21.10 9.12
C GLN A 41 -0.53 -20.39 8.53
N LEU A 42 -0.69 -19.32 7.74
CA LEU A 42 0.45 -18.64 7.13
C LEU A 42 1.26 -17.90 8.19
N THR A 43 2.55 -18.23 8.29
CA THR A 43 3.54 -17.51 9.11
C THR A 43 4.46 -16.63 8.26
N GLU A 44 4.45 -16.82 6.93
CA GLU A 44 5.23 -16.09 5.95
C GLU A 44 4.47 -16.01 4.62
N SER A 45 4.92 -15.13 3.72
CA SER A 45 4.24 -14.93 2.43
C SER A 45 4.50 -16.09 1.49
N VAL A 46 3.49 -16.46 0.72
CA VAL A 46 3.54 -17.61 -0.19
C VAL A 46 2.99 -17.26 -1.56
N PHE A 47 3.60 -17.79 -2.61
CA PHE A 47 3.08 -17.61 -3.97
C PHE A 47 1.71 -18.25 -4.13
N LYS A 48 0.79 -17.55 -4.80
CA LYS A 48 -0.61 -17.96 -5.04
C LYS A 48 -0.75 -19.40 -5.52
N ARG A 49 0.09 -19.82 -6.47
CA ARG A 49 0.07 -21.19 -7.02
C ARG A 49 0.58 -22.25 -6.03
N ILE A 50 1.55 -21.89 -5.19
CA ILE A 50 2.09 -22.77 -4.14
C ILE A 50 1.04 -22.92 -3.04
N PHE A 51 0.41 -21.82 -2.61
CA PHE A 51 -0.72 -21.84 -1.69
C PHE A 51 -1.85 -22.75 -2.20
N SER A 52 -2.30 -22.50 -3.43
CA SER A 52 -3.36 -23.29 -4.06
C SER A 52 -3.00 -24.77 -4.11
N LYS A 53 -1.75 -25.11 -4.49
CA LYS A 53 -1.33 -26.51 -4.55
C LYS A 53 -1.27 -27.16 -3.17
N LYS A 54 -0.76 -26.45 -2.16
CA LYS A 54 -0.54 -26.95 -0.79
C LYS A 54 -1.86 -27.18 -0.06
N TYR A 55 -2.79 -26.23 -0.12
CA TYR A 55 -4.02 -26.25 0.68
C TYR A 55 -5.26 -26.71 -0.10
N LEU A 56 -5.26 -26.60 -1.44
CA LEU A 56 -6.42 -26.88 -2.29
C LEU A 56 -6.17 -27.99 -3.34
N GLY A 57 -4.98 -28.62 -3.33
CA GLY A 57 -4.64 -29.79 -4.14
C GLY A 57 -4.31 -29.52 -5.62
N ASN A 58 -4.70 -28.37 -6.18
CA ASN A 58 -4.44 -27.98 -7.57
C ASN A 58 -3.92 -26.53 -7.65
N THR A 59 -3.04 -26.24 -8.61
CA THR A 59 -2.36 -24.95 -8.75
C THR A 59 -3.27 -23.78 -9.13
N LYS A 60 -4.51 -24.04 -9.59
CA LYS A 60 -5.46 -23.01 -10.06
C LYS A 60 -6.75 -22.88 -9.22
N THR A 61 -7.02 -23.81 -8.30
CA THR A 61 -8.27 -23.79 -7.51
C THR A 61 -8.45 -22.48 -6.75
N PHE A 62 -7.38 -21.92 -6.17
CA PHE A 62 -7.48 -20.65 -5.47
C PHE A 62 -7.99 -19.54 -6.40
N GLU A 63 -7.31 -19.33 -7.52
CA GLU A 63 -7.63 -18.27 -8.49
C GLU A 63 -9.02 -18.44 -9.11
N GLN A 64 -9.39 -19.68 -9.45
CA GLN A 64 -10.63 -19.96 -10.19
C GLN A 64 -11.88 -20.05 -9.31
N GLU A 65 -11.73 -20.48 -8.05
CA GLU A 65 -12.89 -20.85 -7.22
C GLU A 65 -12.96 -20.12 -5.87
N MET A 66 -11.82 -19.68 -5.32
CA MET A 66 -11.72 -19.18 -3.95
C MET A 66 -11.47 -17.66 -3.90
N GLN A 67 -10.65 -17.13 -4.81
CA GLN A 67 -10.08 -15.78 -4.76
C GLN A 67 -11.15 -14.70 -4.59
N SER A 68 -12.20 -14.67 -5.42
CA SER A 68 -13.26 -13.65 -5.32
C SER A 68 -13.96 -13.68 -3.97
N HIS A 69 -14.23 -14.87 -3.41
CA HIS A 69 -14.88 -14.99 -2.10
C HIS A 69 -13.94 -14.53 -0.98
N VAL A 70 -12.69 -14.97 -1.01
CA VAL A 70 -11.65 -14.58 -0.05
C VAL A 70 -11.46 -13.06 -0.04
N ILE A 71 -11.31 -12.43 -1.19
CA ILE A 71 -11.12 -10.98 -1.32
C ILE A 71 -12.34 -10.23 -0.79
N SER A 72 -13.56 -10.62 -1.20
CA SER A 72 -14.78 -9.97 -0.74
C SER A 72 -15.00 -10.10 0.78
N THR A 73 -14.51 -11.20 1.36
CA THR A 73 -14.56 -11.43 2.81
C THR A 73 -13.49 -10.61 3.52
N ALA A 74 -12.26 -10.59 3.00
CA ALA A 74 -11.17 -9.81 3.56
C ALA A 74 -11.48 -8.30 3.59
N LYS A 75 -12.05 -7.74 2.52
CA LYS A 75 -12.50 -6.33 2.47
C LYS A 75 -13.57 -5.97 3.52
N LYS A 76 -14.23 -6.97 4.12
CA LYS A 76 -15.25 -6.76 5.16
C LYS A 76 -14.69 -6.94 6.57
N PHE A 77 -13.82 -7.93 6.75
CA PHE A 77 -13.42 -8.39 8.09
C PHE A 77 -11.94 -8.17 8.42
N CYS A 78 -11.06 -8.03 7.42
CA CYS A 78 -9.64 -7.85 7.63
C CYS A 78 -9.32 -6.37 7.91
N PRO A 79 -8.79 -6.03 9.11
CA PRO A 79 -8.53 -4.63 9.48
C PRO A 79 -7.40 -3.99 8.67
N ASP A 80 -6.51 -4.81 8.10
CA ASP A 80 -5.38 -4.38 7.29
C ASP A 80 -5.74 -4.24 5.81
N VAL A 81 -6.98 -4.60 5.42
CA VAL A 81 -7.47 -4.49 4.05
C VAL A 81 -8.43 -3.31 3.95
N GLU A 82 -8.04 -2.33 3.13
CA GLU A 82 -8.91 -1.21 2.76
C GLU A 82 -9.84 -1.63 1.61
N LYS A 83 -11.05 -1.05 1.55
CA LYS A 83 -12.05 -1.44 0.54
C LYS A 83 -11.61 -1.10 -0.89
N GLU A 84 -10.79 -0.06 -0.98
CA GLU A 84 -10.23 0.56 -2.19
C GLU A 84 -9.05 -0.21 -2.76
N MET A 85 -8.44 -1.13 -1.99
CA MET A 85 -7.36 -1.97 -2.49
C MET A 85 -7.85 -2.82 -3.67
N ASP A 86 -7.04 -2.91 -4.71
CA ASP A 86 -7.28 -3.86 -5.79
C ASP A 86 -7.08 -5.30 -5.32
N ASP A 87 -7.50 -6.26 -6.14
CA ASP A 87 -7.46 -7.68 -5.80
C ASP A 87 -6.04 -8.16 -5.47
N THR A 88 -5.03 -7.70 -6.21
CA THR A 88 -3.63 -8.08 -5.99
C THR A 88 -3.13 -7.52 -4.65
N THR A 89 -3.41 -6.25 -4.35
CA THR A 89 -3.06 -5.63 -3.06
C THR A 89 -3.76 -6.33 -1.90
N VAL A 90 -5.05 -6.68 -2.02
CA VAL A 90 -5.76 -7.44 -0.99
C VAL A 90 -5.05 -8.77 -0.72
N LEU A 91 -4.72 -9.52 -1.78
CA LEU A 91 -4.01 -10.78 -1.63
C LEU A 91 -2.65 -10.62 -0.94
N GLN A 92 -1.92 -9.53 -1.24
CA GLN A 92 -0.65 -9.23 -0.56
C GLN A 92 -0.83 -8.99 0.94
N GLN A 93 -1.89 -8.28 1.35
CA GLN A 93 -2.23 -8.12 2.78
C GLN A 93 -2.59 -9.46 3.45
N LEU A 94 -3.10 -10.42 2.65
CA LEU A 94 -3.37 -11.79 3.09
C LEU A 94 -2.16 -12.73 2.92
N TRP A 95 -0.96 -12.20 2.68
CA TRP A 95 0.29 -12.96 2.56
C TRP A 95 0.32 -13.90 1.34
N ILE A 96 -0.52 -13.64 0.34
CA ILE A 96 -0.55 -14.34 -0.96
C ILE A 96 0.10 -13.47 -2.03
N GLU A 97 1.25 -13.92 -2.55
CA GLU A 97 2.00 -13.20 -3.59
C GLU A 97 1.67 -13.72 -5.00
N GLU A 98 1.36 -12.83 -5.94
CA GLU A 98 1.24 -13.18 -7.37
C GLU A 98 2.58 -13.07 -8.11
N TYR A 99 3.37 -12.05 -7.79
CA TYR A 99 4.68 -11.73 -8.34
C TYR A 99 5.61 -11.30 -7.20
N ALA A 100 6.93 -11.23 -7.48
CA ALA A 100 7.89 -10.70 -6.52
C ALA A 100 7.52 -9.24 -6.19
N GLN A 101 7.18 -8.97 -4.93
CA GLN A 101 6.96 -7.61 -4.45
C GLN A 101 8.26 -6.81 -4.55
N GLU A 102 8.18 -5.53 -4.88
CA GLU A 102 9.34 -4.71 -5.22
C GLU A 102 9.20 -3.29 -4.64
N LEU A 103 10.06 -2.96 -3.68
CA LEU A 103 10.18 -1.59 -3.17
C LEU A 103 11.21 -0.83 -4.01
N SER A 104 10.74 0.07 -4.87
CA SER A 104 11.62 0.99 -5.59
C SER A 104 12.00 2.19 -4.72
N LEU A 105 13.30 2.46 -4.65
CA LEU A 105 13.86 3.56 -3.87
C LEU A 105 15.00 4.27 -4.61
N LYS A 106 15.14 5.57 -4.36
CA LYS A 106 16.20 6.42 -4.91
C LYS A 106 16.70 7.37 -3.83
N GLY A 107 17.94 7.19 -3.40
CA GLY A 107 18.53 7.96 -2.31
C GLY A 107 19.55 7.10 -1.56
N LYS A 108 20.19 7.69 -0.55
CA LYS A 108 21.10 6.94 0.32
C LYS A 108 20.29 6.22 1.38
N LEU A 109 20.46 4.91 1.46
CA LEU A 109 19.88 4.04 2.48
C LEU A 109 20.90 2.97 2.83
N HIS A 110 21.18 2.83 4.14
CA HIS A 110 22.11 1.84 4.67
C HIS A 110 21.36 0.72 5.39
N PHE A 111 21.60 -0.52 5.01
CA PHE A 111 20.99 -1.70 5.64
C PHE A 111 21.93 -2.90 5.57
N CYS A 112 21.70 -3.90 6.41
CA CYS A 112 22.37 -5.18 6.33
C CYS A 112 21.44 -6.25 5.76
N LEU A 113 22.00 -7.18 4.99
CA LEU A 113 21.34 -8.41 4.59
C LEU A 113 21.85 -9.55 5.44
N LYS A 114 20.94 -10.30 6.07
CA LYS A 114 21.26 -11.57 6.72
C LYS A 114 21.30 -12.68 5.68
N GLU A 115 22.44 -13.34 5.57
CA GLU A 115 22.58 -14.52 4.72
C GLU A 115 22.21 -15.81 5.48
N GLU A 116 21.88 -16.87 4.74
CA GLU A 116 21.54 -18.18 5.30
C GLU A 116 22.67 -18.79 6.15
N ASN A 117 23.92 -18.46 5.83
CA ASN A 117 25.10 -18.88 6.57
C ASN A 117 25.29 -18.12 7.91
N GLY A 118 24.39 -17.20 8.25
CA GLY A 118 24.44 -16.37 9.46
C GLY A 118 25.35 -15.14 9.35
N SER A 119 26.02 -14.94 8.22
CA SER A 119 26.80 -13.72 7.97
C SER A 119 25.87 -12.53 7.64
N THR A 120 26.44 -11.34 7.74
CA THR A 120 25.72 -10.11 7.39
C THR A 120 26.53 -9.32 6.37
N GLN A 121 25.87 -8.89 5.29
CA GLN A 121 26.47 -8.03 4.28
C GLN A 121 25.88 -6.63 4.38
N GLU A 122 26.75 -5.62 4.49
CA GLU A 122 26.33 -4.22 4.50
C GLU A 122 26.08 -3.71 3.08
N ILE A 123 24.94 -3.07 2.89
CA ILE A 123 24.51 -2.47 1.63
C ILE A 123 24.34 -0.97 1.84
N ASN A 124 24.96 -0.19 0.96
CA ASN A 124 24.73 1.24 0.83
C ASN A 124 24.26 1.54 -0.59
N THR A 125 23.12 2.18 -0.71
CA THR A 125 22.47 2.46 -1.99
C THR A 125 22.92 3.77 -2.65
N GLU A 126 23.89 4.49 -2.07
CA GLU A 126 24.43 5.75 -2.60
C GLU A 126 24.90 5.68 -4.07
N CYS A 127 25.43 4.54 -4.51
CA CYS A 127 25.89 4.35 -5.88
C CYS A 127 24.74 4.30 -6.91
N TYR A 128 23.52 3.97 -6.48
CA TYR A 128 22.33 3.90 -7.33
C TYR A 128 21.67 5.28 -7.47
N ARG A 129 22.40 6.22 -8.10
CA ARG A 129 21.96 7.62 -8.31
C ARG A 129 20.62 7.73 -9.05
N PHE A 130 20.25 6.74 -9.85
CA PHE A 130 19.00 6.70 -10.62
C PHE A 130 17.90 5.84 -9.97
N GLY A 131 18.16 5.31 -8.78
CA GLY A 131 17.28 4.41 -8.05
C GLY A 131 17.65 2.93 -8.21
N THR A 132 17.08 2.12 -7.33
CA THR A 132 17.19 0.67 -7.29
C THR A 132 15.88 0.07 -6.77
N THR A 133 15.75 -1.25 -6.81
CA THR A 133 14.58 -1.97 -6.33
C THR A 133 15.00 -3.10 -5.40
N LEU A 134 14.30 -3.22 -4.27
CA LEU A 134 14.45 -4.34 -3.34
C LEU A 134 13.27 -5.30 -3.50
N ASN A 135 13.54 -6.56 -3.84
CA ASN A 135 12.48 -7.55 -4.01
C ASN A 135 11.99 -8.11 -2.65
N SER A 136 10.94 -8.92 -2.67
CA SER A 136 10.31 -9.48 -1.46
C SER A 136 11.26 -10.31 -0.60
N GLN A 137 12.24 -10.99 -1.19
CA GLN A 137 13.26 -11.76 -0.46
C GLN A 137 14.32 -10.84 0.16
N THR A 138 14.73 -9.80 -0.55
CA THR A 138 15.64 -8.78 0.00
C THR A 138 14.99 -8.06 1.17
N LEU A 139 13.73 -7.64 1.03
CA LEU A 139 12.96 -6.99 2.11
C LEU A 139 12.82 -7.90 3.33
N GLU A 140 12.64 -9.22 3.13
CA GLU A 140 12.52 -10.21 4.20
C GLU A 140 13.79 -10.29 5.07
N HIS A 141 14.96 -10.23 4.45
CA HIS A 141 16.25 -10.43 5.14
C HIS A 141 17.01 -9.13 5.46
N ALA A 142 16.44 -7.98 5.10
CA ALA A 142 17.05 -6.69 5.32
C ALA A 142 16.75 -6.12 6.72
N GLU A 143 17.79 -5.57 7.35
CA GLU A 143 17.71 -4.84 8.62
C GLU A 143 18.32 -3.45 8.49
N ILE A 144 17.56 -2.42 8.87
CA ILE A 144 18.01 -1.03 8.77
C ILE A 144 19.13 -0.76 9.78
N LYS A 145 20.21 -0.11 9.32
CA LYS A 145 21.34 0.31 10.17
C LYS A 145 20.98 1.56 10.96
N GLU A 146 21.44 1.67 12.21
CA GLU A 146 21.14 2.79 13.11
C GLU A 146 21.55 4.17 12.56
N VAL A 147 22.66 4.24 11.82
CA VAL A 147 23.16 5.51 11.28
C VAL A 147 22.67 5.66 9.84
N GLN A 148 21.80 6.64 9.64
CA GLN A 148 21.36 7.10 8.32
C GLN A 148 21.81 8.55 8.11
N ASN A 149 21.86 8.98 6.85
CA ASN A 149 22.00 10.38 6.47
C ASN A 149 20.81 10.80 5.61
N ILE A 150 19.61 10.65 6.19
CA ILE A 150 18.33 10.99 5.56
C ILE A 150 17.73 12.14 6.37
N GLN A 151 17.37 13.22 5.68
CA GLN A 151 16.72 14.41 6.21
C GLN A 151 15.26 14.48 5.75
N LYS A 152 14.95 13.84 4.62
CA LYS A 152 13.64 13.88 4.00
C LYS A 152 13.31 12.56 3.32
N ILE A 153 12.10 12.05 3.54
CA ILE A 153 11.52 10.97 2.75
C ILE A 153 10.38 11.55 1.92
N VAL A 154 10.36 11.23 0.63
CA VAL A 154 9.29 11.63 -0.29
C VAL A 154 8.75 10.38 -0.99
N ILE A 155 7.48 10.11 -0.80
CA ILE A 155 6.79 8.96 -1.39
C ILE A 155 5.96 9.46 -2.57
N PHE A 156 6.19 8.88 -3.74
CA PHE A 156 5.36 9.11 -4.92
C PHE A 156 4.44 7.92 -5.14
N GLU A 157 3.17 8.21 -5.39
CA GLU A 157 2.22 7.21 -5.86
C GLU A 157 2.54 6.78 -7.29
N ASN A 158 2.82 7.76 -8.17
CA ASN A 158 3.03 7.50 -9.59
C ASN A 158 4.51 7.24 -9.96
N LYS A 159 4.72 6.29 -10.88
CA LYS A 159 6.05 5.86 -11.30
C LYS A 159 6.79 6.92 -12.11
N ALA A 160 6.09 7.66 -12.98
CA ALA A 160 6.70 8.71 -13.80
C ALA A 160 7.27 9.83 -12.92
N ASN A 161 6.53 10.22 -11.88
CA ASN A 161 6.93 11.24 -10.90
C ASN A 161 8.14 10.76 -10.08
N TYR A 162 8.12 9.51 -9.60
CA TYR A 162 9.26 8.88 -8.93
C TYR A 162 10.53 8.85 -9.81
N ILE A 163 10.40 8.36 -11.05
CA ILE A 163 11.53 8.25 -11.97
C ILE A 163 12.10 9.64 -12.32
N SER A 164 11.22 10.63 -12.52
CA SER A 164 11.61 12.00 -12.87
C SER A 164 12.18 12.80 -11.70
N ALA A 165 11.99 12.35 -10.45
CA ALA A 165 12.54 13.04 -9.28
C ALA A 165 14.08 13.07 -9.34
N PRO A 166 14.71 14.26 -9.26
CA PRO A 166 16.16 14.38 -9.32
C PRO A 166 16.78 13.86 -8.03
N TYR A 167 17.91 13.16 -8.16
CA TYR A 167 18.71 12.75 -7.01
C TYR A 167 19.17 13.98 -6.22
N LYS A 168 18.93 13.96 -4.90
CA LYS A 168 19.37 15.00 -3.97
C LYS A 168 19.91 14.32 -2.72
N ASP A 169 21.09 14.75 -2.28
CA ASP A 169 21.68 14.25 -1.04
C ASP A 169 20.74 14.55 0.15
N GLY A 170 20.65 13.63 1.11
CA GLY A 170 19.74 13.74 2.25
C GLY A 170 18.26 13.44 1.95
N ILE A 171 17.88 13.17 0.69
CA ILE A 171 16.50 12.79 0.33
C ILE A 171 16.44 11.32 -0.10
N LEU A 172 15.51 10.57 0.49
CA LEU A 172 15.13 9.23 0.05
C LEU A 172 13.76 9.29 -0.62
N TYR A 173 13.73 9.02 -1.92
CA TYR A 173 12.49 8.87 -2.68
C TYR A 173 12.03 7.41 -2.67
N LEU A 174 10.74 7.20 -2.49
CA LEU A 174 10.09 5.89 -2.52
C LEU A 174 8.94 5.92 -3.54
N PHE A 175 8.66 4.78 -4.15
CA PHE A 175 7.49 4.57 -5.00
C PHE A 175 6.57 3.58 -4.32
N SER A 176 5.31 3.97 -4.05
CA SER A 176 4.36 3.11 -3.34
C SER A 176 3.55 2.19 -4.25
N HIS A 177 3.38 2.57 -5.53
CA HIS A 177 2.55 1.84 -6.49
C HIS A 177 1.13 1.52 -5.98
N GLY A 178 0.53 2.47 -5.24
CA GLY A 178 -0.70 2.24 -4.48
C GLY A 178 -0.41 2.03 -3.00
N TYR A 179 -0.92 0.95 -2.41
CA TYR A 179 -0.73 0.62 -1.00
C TYR A 179 0.48 -0.29 -0.79
N PHE A 180 1.34 0.07 0.16
CA PHE A 180 2.47 -0.77 0.56
C PHE A 180 2.02 -2.13 1.10
N SER A 181 2.76 -3.17 0.68
CA SER A 181 2.62 -4.54 1.16
C SER A 181 3.04 -4.68 2.63
N PRO A 182 2.69 -5.78 3.31
CA PRO A 182 3.16 -6.03 4.69
C PRO A 182 4.69 -5.98 4.85
N LYS A 183 5.45 -6.51 3.88
CA LYS A 183 6.93 -6.52 3.94
C LYS A 183 7.51 -5.13 3.76
N GLU A 184 6.95 -4.33 2.86
CA GLU A 184 7.32 -2.93 2.67
C GLU A 184 7.00 -2.11 3.91
N CYS A 185 5.78 -2.25 4.45
CA CYS A 185 5.36 -1.62 5.70
C CYS A 185 6.32 -1.97 6.85
N ARG A 186 6.70 -3.24 7.01
CA ARG A 186 7.65 -3.67 8.04
C ARG A 186 9.01 -3.00 7.87
N PHE A 187 9.57 -3.03 6.67
CA PHE A 187 10.86 -2.42 6.35
C PHE A 187 10.85 -0.90 6.59
N LEU A 188 9.81 -0.21 6.13
CA LEU A 188 9.66 1.23 6.29
C LEU A 188 9.38 1.64 7.75
N LYS A 189 8.67 0.81 8.54
CA LYS A 189 8.51 1.00 9.99
C LYS A 189 9.84 0.88 10.73
N GLN A 190 10.68 -0.10 10.38
CA GLN A 190 12.03 -0.19 10.94
C GLN A 190 12.85 1.05 10.59
N LEU A 191 12.78 1.50 9.33
CA LEU A 191 13.47 2.72 8.89
C LEU A 191 12.99 3.94 9.68
N HIS A 192 11.68 4.08 9.85
CA HIS A 192 11.09 5.14 10.64
C HIS A 192 11.61 5.14 12.09
N GLN A 193 11.65 3.98 12.74
CA GLN A 193 12.16 3.84 14.11
C GLN A 193 13.63 4.28 14.24
N VAL A 194 14.46 3.86 13.28
CA VAL A 194 15.87 4.28 13.24
C VAL A 194 15.99 5.78 13.06
N LEU A 195 15.25 6.36 12.11
CA LEU A 195 15.31 7.79 11.80
C LEU A 195 14.81 8.66 12.96
N LYS A 196 13.84 8.18 13.76
CA LYS A 196 13.42 8.86 15.00
C LYS A 196 14.51 8.96 16.06
N ASN A 197 15.42 7.99 16.08
CA ASN A 197 16.54 7.96 17.04
C ASN A 197 17.77 8.73 16.53
N GLN A 198 17.73 9.22 15.29
CA GLN A 198 18.82 9.99 14.69
C GLN A 198 18.92 11.35 15.39
N THR A 199 20.13 11.74 15.79
CA THR A 199 20.39 12.99 16.52
C THR A 199 20.81 14.16 15.63
N SER A 200 21.14 13.91 14.36
CA SER A 200 21.67 14.92 13.44
C SER A 200 20.62 15.90 12.94
N CYS A 201 19.37 15.46 12.75
CA CYS A 201 18.25 16.30 12.34
C CYS A 201 16.92 15.56 12.50
N GLU A 202 15.83 16.33 12.65
CA GLU A 202 14.47 15.81 12.51
C GLU A 202 14.18 15.50 11.03
N VAL A 203 13.64 14.31 10.76
CA VAL A 203 13.34 13.86 9.39
C VAL A 203 11.93 14.29 8.99
N GLN A 204 11.81 14.84 7.78
CA GLN A 204 10.52 15.22 7.20
C GLN A 204 9.96 14.09 6.32
N TYR A 205 8.68 13.80 6.44
CA TYR A 205 7.99 12.76 5.68
C TYR A 205 6.92 13.37 4.79
N PHE A 206 7.00 13.10 3.49
CA PHE A 206 6.06 13.62 2.51
C PHE A 206 5.48 12.52 1.64
N HIS A 207 4.22 12.68 1.27
CA HIS A 207 3.60 11.91 0.20
C HIS A 207 2.99 12.83 -0.84
N SER A 208 3.21 12.48 -2.11
CA SER A 208 2.58 13.11 -3.26
C SER A 208 1.89 12.00 -4.06
N GLY A 209 0.61 12.16 -4.31
CA GLY A 209 -0.21 11.23 -5.08
C GLY A 209 -1.24 11.97 -5.92
N ASP A 210 -2.20 11.22 -6.45
CA ASP A 210 -3.28 11.77 -7.25
C ASP A 210 -4.18 12.71 -6.42
N LEU A 211 -4.75 13.72 -7.07
CA LEU A 211 -5.73 14.63 -6.46
C LEU A 211 -7.13 14.06 -6.65
N ASP A 212 -7.37 12.90 -6.05
CA ASP A 212 -8.62 12.18 -6.15
C ASP A 212 -8.89 11.37 -4.87
N TYR A 213 -9.97 10.58 -4.89
CA TYR A 213 -10.31 9.72 -3.76
C TYR A 213 -9.23 8.66 -3.46
N GLY A 214 -8.62 8.06 -4.48
CA GLY A 214 -7.61 7.01 -4.34
C GLY A 214 -6.34 7.51 -3.69
N GLY A 215 -5.76 8.59 -4.22
CA GLY A 215 -4.55 9.22 -3.70
C GLY A 215 -4.71 9.70 -2.26
N ILE A 216 -5.88 10.27 -1.92
CA ILE A 216 -6.21 10.63 -0.52
C ILE A 216 -6.24 9.38 0.38
N LYS A 217 -6.84 8.28 -0.07
CA LYS A 217 -6.91 7.04 0.73
C LYS A 217 -5.53 6.39 0.91
N ILE A 218 -4.65 6.48 -0.08
CA ILE A 218 -3.25 6.02 0.01
C ILE A 218 -2.47 6.89 1.01
N PHE A 219 -2.58 8.22 0.94
CA PHE A 219 -2.00 9.13 1.91
C PHE A 219 -2.40 8.75 3.35
N GLN A 220 -3.70 8.59 3.59
CA GLN A 220 -4.24 8.23 4.91
C GLN A 220 -3.70 6.89 5.40
N TYR A 221 -3.62 5.90 4.52
CA TYR A 221 -3.09 4.59 4.86
C TYR A 221 -1.62 4.67 5.25
N ILE A 222 -0.77 5.35 4.46
CA ILE A 222 0.66 5.49 4.76
C ILE A 222 0.86 6.23 6.09
N ARG A 223 0.07 7.29 6.33
CA ARG A 223 0.15 8.08 7.56
C ARG A 223 -0.23 7.25 8.79
N LYS A 224 -1.34 6.53 8.72
CA LYS A 224 -1.83 5.64 9.78
C LYS A 224 -0.88 4.46 10.05
N THR A 225 -0.33 3.88 8.98
CA THR A 225 0.35 2.59 9.05
C THR A 225 1.86 2.74 9.25
N ILE A 226 2.51 3.72 8.64
CA ILE A 226 3.99 3.77 8.57
C ILE A 226 4.54 5.05 9.20
N PHE A 227 4.10 6.23 8.74
CA PHE A 227 4.66 7.54 9.09
C PHE A 227 3.57 8.48 9.64
N PRO A 228 3.28 8.50 10.94
CA PRO A 228 2.28 9.40 11.56
C PRO A 228 2.48 10.89 11.24
N GLU A 229 3.74 11.31 11.06
CA GLU A 229 4.19 12.66 10.72
C GLU A 229 4.12 12.98 9.21
N LEU A 230 3.51 12.12 8.40
CA LEU A 230 3.41 12.31 6.94
C LEU A 230 2.60 13.56 6.59
N GLU A 231 3.20 14.43 5.78
CA GLU A 231 2.58 15.64 5.26
C GLU A 231 2.28 15.54 3.76
N PRO A 232 1.16 16.12 3.28
CA PRO A 232 0.86 16.16 1.86
C PRO A 232 1.86 17.07 1.13
N LEU A 233 2.37 16.59 -0.01
CA LEU A 233 3.24 17.33 -0.91
C LEU A 233 2.55 17.42 -2.28
N GLN A 234 2.25 18.66 -2.72
CA GLN A 234 1.49 18.89 -3.95
C GLN A 234 0.11 18.22 -3.92
N MET A 235 -0.49 18.09 -2.74
CA MET A 235 -1.84 17.60 -2.52
C MET A 235 -2.63 18.65 -1.73
N ASP A 236 -2.84 19.80 -2.38
CA ASP A 236 -3.49 20.98 -1.82
C ASP A 236 -4.28 21.73 -2.92
N VAL A 237 -5.10 22.69 -2.51
CA VAL A 237 -5.93 23.48 -3.42
C VAL A 237 -5.09 24.32 -4.38
N GLU A 238 -3.94 24.84 -3.95
CA GLU A 238 -3.05 25.62 -4.81
C GLU A 238 -2.57 24.77 -6.00
N THR A 239 -2.12 23.54 -5.73
CA THR A 239 -1.73 22.58 -6.76
C THR A 239 -2.91 22.21 -7.65
N TYR A 240 -4.09 21.96 -7.07
CA TYR A 240 -5.28 21.65 -7.85
C TYR A 240 -5.61 22.75 -8.87
N GLU A 241 -5.57 24.01 -8.44
CA GLU A 241 -5.88 25.16 -9.30
C GLU A 241 -4.85 25.39 -10.39
N ALA A 242 -3.57 25.12 -10.09
CA ALA A 242 -2.50 25.19 -11.07
C ALA A 242 -2.69 24.18 -12.21
N TYR A 243 -3.24 23.01 -11.91
CA TYR A 243 -3.45 21.93 -12.89
C TYR A 243 -4.91 21.73 -13.30
N GLN A 244 -5.79 22.72 -13.06
CA GLN A 244 -7.23 22.58 -13.29
C GLN A 244 -7.62 22.24 -14.75
N GLU A 245 -6.78 22.58 -15.72
CA GLU A 245 -6.97 22.28 -17.14
C GLU A 245 -6.89 20.77 -17.44
N PHE A 246 -6.22 20.01 -16.57
CA PHE A 246 -6.05 18.56 -16.67
C PHE A 246 -7.06 17.78 -15.81
N THR A 247 -8.12 18.44 -15.36
CA THR A 247 -9.12 17.82 -14.48
C THR A 247 -9.99 16.80 -15.22
N GLU A 248 -10.23 15.67 -14.57
CA GLU A 248 -11.13 14.62 -15.03
C GLU A 248 -12.37 14.52 -14.13
N VAL A 249 -13.50 14.11 -14.71
CA VAL A 249 -14.77 13.96 -13.97
C VAL A 249 -14.67 12.77 -13.03
N ILE A 250 -14.91 12.99 -11.73
CA ILE A 250 -15.04 11.92 -10.74
C ILE A 250 -16.39 11.24 -10.94
N ASP A 251 -16.39 9.91 -10.98
CA ASP A 251 -17.65 9.18 -11.10
C ASP A 251 -18.56 9.40 -9.87
N PRO A 252 -19.90 9.34 -10.04
CA PRO A 252 -20.82 9.66 -8.95
C PRO A 252 -20.67 8.77 -7.70
N GLU A 253 -20.27 7.50 -7.85
CA GLU A 253 -20.11 6.59 -6.72
C GLU A 253 -18.90 6.98 -5.89
N THR A 254 -17.77 7.28 -6.55
CA THR A 254 -16.55 7.76 -5.91
C THR A 254 -16.75 9.13 -5.27
N LEU A 255 -17.53 10.02 -5.88
CA LEU A 255 -17.88 11.32 -5.29
C LEU A 255 -18.68 11.15 -3.98
N GLU A 256 -19.62 10.21 -3.92
CA GLU A 256 -20.36 9.90 -2.69
C GLU A 256 -19.46 9.30 -1.59
N LYS A 257 -18.45 8.52 -1.96
CA LYS A 257 -17.43 8.04 -1.01
C LYS A 257 -16.58 9.20 -0.50
N LEU A 258 -16.14 10.10 -1.39
CA LEU A 258 -15.31 11.25 -1.06
C LEU A 258 -16.00 12.20 -0.06
N LYS A 259 -17.31 12.39 -0.15
CA LYS A 259 -18.11 13.17 0.82
C LYS A 259 -18.02 12.67 2.27
N ARG A 260 -17.62 11.40 2.46
CA ARG A 260 -17.47 10.78 3.79
C ARG A 260 -16.03 10.80 4.29
N VAL A 261 -15.08 11.25 3.46
CA VAL A 261 -13.67 11.31 3.81
C VAL A 261 -13.42 12.54 4.69
N GLN A 262 -12.68 12.31 5.76
CA GLN A 262 -12.15 13.34 6.64
C GLN A 262 -10.70 13.01 6.96
N ASP A 263 -9.94 14.04 7.29
CA ASP A 263 -8.51 14.03 7.58
C ASP A 263 -8.24 15.18 8.57
N GLU A 264 -7.21 15.01 9.39
CA GLU A 264 -6.81 16.03 10.35
C GLU A 264 -5.91 17.10 9.72
N ASN A 265 -5.30 16.82 8.56
CA ASN A 265 -4.44 17.77 7.86
C ASN A 265 -5.29 18.85 7.16
N PRO A 266 -5.14 20.14 7.51
CA PRO A 266 -5.96 21.21 6.93
C PRO A 266 -5.84 21.33 5.40
N LYS A 267 -4.64 21.14 4.83
CA LYS A 267 -4.43 21.22 3.38
C LYS A 267 -5.20 20.14 2.64
N LEU A 268 -5.14 18.92 3.15
CA LEU A 268 -5.86 17.79 2.56
C LEU A 268 -7.38 17.95 2.74
N GLN A 269 -7.83 18.51 3.87
CA GLN A 269 -9.24 18.84 4.07
C GLN A 269 -9.78 19.87 3.09
N GLU A 270 -9.00 20.92 2.81
CA GLU A 270 -9.38 21.91 1.80
C GLU A 270 -9.40 21.30 0.40
N LEU A 271 -8.44 20.45 0.06
CA LEU A 271 -8.45 19.71 -1.20
C LEU A 271 -9.69 18.83 -1.33
N ILE A 272 -10.04 18.03 -0.31
CA ILE A 272 -11.24 17.17 -0.31
C ILE A 272 -12.49 17.99 -0.60
N LYS A 273 -12.66 19.14 0.06
CA LYS A 273 -13.80 20.04 -0.20
C LYS A 273 -13.81 20.50 -1.66
N ARG A 274 -12.65 20.91 -2.19
CA ARG A 274 -12.54 21.35 -3.57
C ARG A 274 -12.94 20.26 -4.56
N LEU A 275 -12.45 19.04 -4.37
CA LEU A 275 -12.80 17.89 -5.22
C LEU A 275 -14.32 17.59 -5.19
N ILE A 276 -14.95 17.72 -4.02
CA ILE A 276 -16.41 17.56 -3.87
C ILE A 276 -17.18 18.68 -4.60
N GLU A 277 -16.74 19.93 -4.45
CA GLU A 277 -17.35 21.10 -5.06
C GLU A 277 -17.32 21.06 -6.59
N THR A 278 -16.18 20.66 -7.17
CA THR A 278 -15.99 20.61 -8.62
C THR A 278 -16.49 19.31 -9.22
N GLY A 279 -16.50 18.22 -8.45
CA GLY A 279 -16.74 16.87 -8.95
C GLY A 279 -15.63 16.37 -9.89
N LYS A 280 -14.41 16.91 -9.75
CA LYS A 280 -13.29 16.58 -10.65
C LYS A 280 -11.98 16.35 -9.90
N GLY A 281 -11.19 15.37 -10.35
CA GLY A 281 -9.86 15.02 -9.83
C GLY A 281 -8.75 15.30 -10.84
N ILE A 282 -7.49 15.08 -10.43
CA ILE A 282 -6.29 15.29 -11.29
C ILE A 282 -5.29 14.15 -11.04
N GLU A 283 -4.82 13.50 -12.11
CA GLU A 283 -3.74 12.51 -12.07
C GLU A 283 -2.37 13.16 -11.84
N GLN A 284 -1.52 12.53 -11.03
CA GLN A 284 -0.22 13.06 -10.62
C GLN A 284 0.76 13.27 -11.79
N GLU A 285 0.67 12.50 -12.88
CA GLU A 285 1.52 12.66 -14.07
C GLU A 285 1.48 14.08 -14.63
N CYS A 286 0.34 14.77 -14.49
CA CYS A 286 0.16 16.13 -15.01
C CYS A 286 1.16 17.12 -14.40
N PHE A 287 1.68 16.85 -13.19
CA PHE A 287 2.68 17.69 -12.52
C PHE A 287 4.03 17.74 -13.26
N LEU A 288 4.21 16.88 -14.27
CA LEU A 288 5.39 16.86 -15.14
C LEU A 288 5.24 17.73 -16.40
N ILE A 289 4.02 18.21 -16.72
CA ILE A 289 3.72 18.91 -17.98
C ILE A 289 4.30 20.33 -17.99
N GLU A 290 4.20 21.08 -16.89
CA GLU A 290 4.68 22.48 -16.83
C GLU A 290 6.19 22.63 -16.61
N LYS A 291 6.87 21.61 -16.07
CA LYS A 291 8.32 21.66 -15.84
C LYS A 291 9.15 21.66 -17.14
N ARG A 292 8.53 21.44 -18.31
CA ARG A 292 9.19 21.48 -19.62
C ARG A 292 9.14 22.86 -20.30
N GLY A 293 8.49 23.87 -19.69
CA GLY A 293 8.29 25.19 -20.28
C GLY A 293 9.43 26.20 -20.12
N ASN A 294 10.46 25.94 -19.31
CA ASN A 294 11.59 26.88 -19.09
C ASN A 294 12.91 26.39 -19.73
N HIS A 295 12.84 26.07 -21.02
CA HIS A 295 14.01 26.07 -21.91
C HIS A 295 13.70 26.93 -23.14
N ILE A 296 13.93 28.24 -22.98
CA ILE A 296 14.38 29.13 -24.05
C ILE A 296 15.73 29.67 -23.60
#